data_AF-A0A6G8Q7K3-F1
#
_entry.id   AF-A0A6G8Q7K3-F1
#
_cell.length_a   1.000
_cell.length_b   1.000
_cell.length_c   1.000
_cell.angle_alpha   90.00
_cell.angle_beta   90.00
_cell.angle_gamma   90.00
#
_symmetry.space_group_name_H-M   'P 1'
#
loop_
_entity.id
_entity.type
_entity.pdbx_description
1 polymer ?
#
loop_
_entity_poly.entity_id
_entity_poly.type
_entity_poly.pdbx_seq_one_letter_code
_entity_poly.pdbx_strand_id
1 'polypeptide(L)'
;MSSAAVAGLVWWSGDGPVRAVETPELRAAPEPLAALGTAAATEEGARSEAGPEIRIGDFERPEEVPEYEILDERRNRRDGARGAWLLIDTRAHSEEEYVLITRHLKVRYANLDAVSIEFIDLRQALRYNGGALIFNTTAGVGYIGYFHGPPNNKGYYVKATD
;
A
#
# COMPACT_ATOMS: atom_id res chain seq x y z
N MET A 1 -81.36 5.77 -12.78
CA MET A 1 -80.30 5.95 -11.75
C MET A 1 -79.10 6.54 -12.48
N SER A 2 -78.95 7.87 -12.39
CA SER A 2 -77.84 8.56 -11.70
C SER A 2 -76.53 8.53 -12.51
N SER A 3 -76.18 9.66 -13.13
CA SER A 3 -75.13 10.63 -12.69
C SER A 3 -73.74 10.21 -13.17
N ALA A 4 -73.10 11.01 -14.03
CA ALA A 4 -72.04 11.98 -13.70
C ALA A 4 -70.69 11.28 -13.44
N ALA A 5 -69.50 11.79 -13.71
CA ALA A 5 -68.92 12.90 -14.45
C ALA A 5 -67.40 12.77 -14.18
N VAL A 6 -66.61 13.62 -14.83
CA VAL A 6 -65.28 14.09 -14.41
C VAL A 6 -64.05 13.25 -14.79
N ALA A 7 -63.38 13.81 -15.78
CA ALA A 7 -61.95 13.95 -16.02
C ALA A 7 -60.94 13.56 -14.92
N GLY A 8 -59.77 13.13 -15.42
CA GLY A 8 -58.48 13.54 -14.87
C GLY A 8 -57.53 12.39 -14.60
N LEU A 9 -56.59 12.15 -15.52
CA LEU A 9 -55.20 12.32 -15.14
C LEU A 9 -54.38 12.79 -16.35
N VAL A 10 -53.72 13.90 -16.11
CA VAL A 10 -52.82 14.65 -16.98
C VAL A 10 -51.38 14.17 -16.72
N TRP A 11 -50.52 14.44 -17.71
CA TRP A 11 -49.05 14.36 -17.77
C TRP A 11 -48.46 13.09 -18.37
N TRP A 12 -47.45 13.16 -19.25
CA TRP A 12 -46.97 14.22 -20.15
C TRP A 12 -46.02 13.49 -21.11
N SER A 13 -46.22 13.65 -22.42
CA SER A 13 -45.28 13.15 -23.43
C SER A 13 -44.02 14.03 -23.41
N GLY A 14 -42.89 13.45 -23.02
CA GLY A 14 -41.56 13.99 -23.27
C GLY A 14 -40.92 13.21 -24.41
N ASP A 15 -41.14 13.69 -25.63
CA ASP A 15 -40.60 13.17 -26.88
C ASP A 15 -39.19 13.73 -27.13
N GLY A 16 -38.29 12.88 -27.64
CA GLY A 16 -36.94 13.29 -28.05
C GLY A 16 -36.00 12.09 -28.24
N PRO A 17 -35.41 11.89 -29.43
CA PRO A 17 -34.42 10.83 -29.62
C PRO A 17 -33.16 11.14 -28.79
N VAL A 18 -32.62 10.12 -28.14
CA VAL A 18 -31.35 10.20 -27.40
C VAL A 18 -30.27 10.70 -28.38
N ARG A 19 -29.84 11.95 -28.21
CA ARG A 19 -28.68 12.50 -28.94
C ARG A 19 -27.42 11.90 -28.33
N ALA A 20 -26.57 11.33 -29.17
CA ALA A 20 -25.23 10.93 -28.77
C ALA A 20 -24.50 12.13 -28.17
N VAL A 21 -23.97 11.96 -26.96
CA VAL A 21 -23.09 12.92 -26.32
C VAL A 21 -21.88 13.09 -27.23
N GLU A 22 -21.52 14.34 -27.58
CA GLU A 22 -20.32 14.63 -28.36
C GLU A 22 -19.12 13.94 -27.70
N THR A 23 -18.39 13.17 -28.51
CA THR A 23 -17.17 12.52 -28.02
C THR A 23 -16.20 13.63 -27.65
N PRO A 24 -15.78 13.75 -26.37
CA PRO A 24 -14.89 14.83 -25.97
C PRO A 24 -13.59 14.71 -26.77
N GLU A 25 -13.06 15.84 -27.25
CA GLU A 25 -11.76 15.85 -27.91
C GLU A 25 -10.71 15.31 -26.93
N LEU A 26 -10.21 14.10 -27.23
CA LEU A 26 -9.15 13.49 -26.47
C LEU A 26 -7.87 14.28 -26.73
N ARG A 27 -7.38 14.98 -25.71
CA ARG A 27 -6.04 15.56 -25.75
C ARG A 27 -5.03 14.42 -25.91
N ALA A 28 -4.05 14.58 -26.79
CA ALA A 28 -2.97 13.62 -26.93
C ALA A 28 -2.32 13.37 -25.55
N ALA A 29 -2.06 12.09 -25.24
CA ALA A 29 -1.34 11.74 -24.03
C ALA A 29 0.03 12.44 -24.04
N PRO A 30 0.48 13.00 -22.90
CA PRO A 30 1.84 13.53 -22.82
C PRO A 30 2.83 12.43 -23.19
N GLU A 31 3.88 12.79 -23.92
CA GLU A 31 4.95 11.89 -24.33
C GLU A 31 5.43 11.06 -23.12
N PRO A 32 5.61 9.74 -23.26
CA PRO A 32 6.16 8.93 -22.19
C PRO A 32 7.54 9.46 -21.81
N LEU A 33 7.81 9.51 -20.50
CA LEU A 33 9.05 10.06 -19.91
C LEU A 33 10.35 9.42 -20.47
N ALA A 34 10.24 8.32 -21.22
CA ALA A 34 11.32 7.70 -21.97
C ALA A 34 11.93 8.60 -23.06
N ALA A 35 11.21 9.62 -23.55
CA ALA A 35 11.71 10.52 -24.61
C ALA A 35 12.66 11.63 -24.11
N LEU A 36 12.90 11.75 -22.79
CA LEU A 36 13.89 12.68 -22.22
C LEU A 36 15.25 12.02 -21.91
N GLY A 37 15.47 10.79 -22.40
CA GLY A 37 16.61 9.97 -22.00
C GLY A 37 17.61 9.63 -23.11
N THR A 38 17.81 10.48 -24.12
CA THR A 38 18.97 10.35 -25.03
C THR A 38 19.98 11.45 -24.75
N ALA A 39 20.61 11.38 -23.59
CA ALA A 39 21.99 11.78 -23.43
C ALA A 39 22.71 10.54 -22.91
N ALA A 40 23.51 9.94 -23.78
CA ALA A 40 24.46 8.90 -23.43
C ALA A 40 25.37 9.43 -22.31
N ALA A 41 25.07 9.06 -21.08
CA ALA A 41 26.03 9.11 -19.99
C ALA A 41 26.80 7.80 -20.06
N THR A 42 28.05 7.95 -20.50
CA THR A 42 29.15 6.99 -20.47
C THR A 42 28.98 5.96 -19.35
N GLU A 43 28.91 4.69 -19.74
CA GLU A 43 29.14 3.56 -18.83
C GLU A 43 30.61 3.57 -18.40
N GLU A 44 30.97 4.40 -17.42
CA GLU A 44 32.21 4.24 -16.66
C GLU A 44 32.16 5.13 -15.42
N GLY A 45 32.19 4.50 -14.25
CA GLY A 45 32.51 5.20 -13.01
C GLY A 45 31.34 5.72 -12.17
N ALA A 46 30.46 4.82 -11.72
CA ALA A 46 29.84 4.96 -10.40
C ALA A 46 29.38 3.60 -9.89
N ARG A 47 30.32 2.71 -9.56
CA ARG A 47 30.13 2.00 -8.29
C ARG A 47 30.13 3.11 -7.26
N SER A 48 28.93 3.61 -6.92
CA SER A 48 28.77 4.30 -5.65
C SER A 48 29.32 3.29 -4.65
N GLU A 49 30.47 3.59 -4.07
CA GLU A 49 30.91 2.89 -2.87
C GLU A 49 29.75 3.11 -1.91
N ALA A 50 28.89 2.11 -1.82
CA ALA A 50 27.73 2.14 -0.97
C ALA A 50 28.32 2.25 0.43
N GLY A 51 28.41 3.49 0.92
CA GLY A 51 28.68 3.78 2.31
C GLY A 51 27.75 2.91 3.15
N PRO A 52 28.15 2.58 4.39
CA PRO A 52 27.40 1.67 5.23
C PRO A 52 25.92 2.02 5.19
N GLU A 53 25.10 1.06 4.76
CA GLU A 53 23.67 1.27 4.57
C GLU A 53 23.06 1.74 5.89
N ILE A 54 22.56 2.97 5.92
CA ILE A 54 22.07 3.60 7.15
C ILE A 54 20.83 2.86 7.60
N ARG A 55 20.93 2.19 8.75
CA ARG A 55 19.83 1.46 9.37
C ARG A 55 18.90 2.42 10.12
N ILE A 56 17.60 2.14 10.08
CA ILE A 56 16.57 2.97 10.71
C ILE A 56 15.93 2.23 11.89
N GLY A 57 15.91 2.88 13.04
CA GLY A 57 15.34 2.36 14.28
C GLY A 57 16.21 1.33 15.00
N ASP A 58 15.67 0.80 16.10
CA ASP A 58 16.24 -0.33 16.82
C ASP A 58 15.88 -1.67 16.15
N PHE A 59 16.66 -2.69 16.48
CA PHE A 59 16.45 -4.08 16.08
C PHE A 59 16.41 -4.98 17.32
N GLU A 60 15.83 -4.46 18.41
CA GLU A 60 15.69 -5.19 19.65
C GLU A 60 14.44 -6.05 19.63
N ARG A 61 14.59 -7.30 20.07
CA ARG A 61 13.47 -8.24 20.17
C ARG A 61 12.61 -7.86 21.38
N PRO A 62 11.29 -7.70 21.22
CA PRO A 62 10.38 -7.54 22.37
C PRO A 62 10.43 -8.76 23.29
N GLU A 63 10.28 -8.55 24.60
CA GLU A 63 10.25 -9.63 25.60
C GLU A 63 9.05 -10.56 25.40
N GLU A 64 7.89 -9.98 25.14
CA GLU A 64 6.64 -10.69 24.86
C GLU A 64 6.13 -10.33 23.45
N VAL A 65 5.65 -11.33 22.72
CA VAL A 65 5.12 -11.17 21.37
C VAL A 65 3.83 -11.98 21.29
N PRO A 66 2.69 -11.38 20.90
CA PRO A 66 1.45 -12.12 20.65
C PRO A 66 1.66 -13.25 19.63
N GLU A 67 0.88 -14.32 19.74
CA GLU A 67 0.92 -15.42 18.78
C GLU A 67 0.51 -14.95 17.38
N TYR A 68 1.26 -15.39 16.37
CA TYR A 68 0.96 -15.14 14.97
C TYR A 68 1.58 -16.21 14.07
N GLU A 69 1.01 -16.38 12.88
CA GLU A 69 1.51 -17.26 11.83
C GLU A 69 1.70 -16.47 10.53
N ILE A 70 2.79 -16.74 9.81
CA ILE A 70 3.00 -16.16 8.47
C ILE A 70 2.35 -17.12 7.46
N LEU A 71 1.25 -16.68 6.86
CA LEU A 71 0.47 -17.48 5.90
C LEU A 71 1.04 -17.41 4.48
N ASP A 72 1.53 -16.24 4.07
CA ASP A 72 2.17 -16.02 2.78
C ASP A 72 3.36 -15.05 2.94
N GLU A 73 4.39 -15.29 2.14
CA GLU A 73 5.59 -14.46 2.08
C GLU A 73 6.02 -14.30 0.62
N ARG A 74 6.06 -13.05 0.15
CA ARG A 74 6.49 -12.72 -1.20
C ARG A 74 7.66 -11.77 -1.16
N ARG A 75 8.83 -12.26 -1.60
CA ARG A 75 10.05 -11.45 -1.70
C ARG A 75 10.20 -10.86 -3.08
N ASN A 76 10.78 -9.66 -3.14
CA ASN A 76 11.13 -9.03 -4.40
C ASN A 76 12.35 -8.10 -4.23
N ARG A 77 12.79 -7.54 -5.36
CA ARG A 77 13.82 -6.50 -5.41
C ARG A 77 13.35 -5.41 -6.37
N ARG A 78 13.50 -4.14 -5.98
CA ARG A 78 13.19 -2.97 -6.80
C ARG A 78 14.21 -1.87 -6.53
N ASP A 79 14.75 -1.27 -7.58
CA ASP A 79 15.70 -0.15 -7.48
C ASP A 79 16.88 -0.41 -6.54
N GLY A 80 17.40 -1.65 -6.55
CA GLY A 80 18.48 -2.10 -5.67
C GLY A 80 18.04 -2.54 -4.26
N ALA A 81 16.87 -2.11 -3.80
CA ALA A 81 16.31 -2.47 -2.50
C ALA A 81 15.60 -3.84 -2.51
N ARG A 82 15.75 -4.60 -1.44
CA ARG A 82 15.14 -5.91 -1.18
C ARG A 82 13.96 -5.75 -0.24
N GLY A 83 12.80 -6.22 -0.68
CA GLY A 83 11.55 -6.14 0.07
C GLY A 83 10.90 -7.50 0.31
N ALA A 84 9.97 -7.54 1.25
CA ALA A 84 8.98 -8.61 1.37
C ALA A 84 7.58 -8.06 1.65
N TRP A 85 6.57 -8.78 1.21
CA TRP A 85 5.19 -8.65 1.66
C TRP A 85 4.82 -9.91 2.45
N LEU A 86 4.17 -9.73 3.60
CA LEU A 86 3.76 -10.79 4.51
C LEU A 86 2.25 -10.72 4.76
N LEU A 87 1.58 -11.87 4.67
CA LEU A 87 0.23 -12.05 5.19
C LEU A 87 0.30 -12.83 6.49
N ILE A 88 -0.26 -12.27 7.56
CA ILE A 88 -0.13 -12.81 8.91
C ILE A 88 -1.50 -13.12 9.51
N ASP A 89 -1.67 -14.35 9.98
CA ASP A 89 -2.78 -14.72 10.87
C ASP A 89 -2.41 -14.40 12.32
N THR A 90 -3.30 -13.70 13.03
CA THR A 90 -3.12 -13.43 14.46
C THR A 90 -4.46 -13.17 15.14
N ARG A 91 -4.50 -13.46 16.45
CA ARG A 91 -5.64 -13.07 17.32
C ARG A 91 -5.48 -11.68 17.93
N ALA A 92 -4.34 -11.04 17.69
CA ALA A 92 -4.14 -9.64 18.05
C ALA A 92 -5.19 -8.77 17.33
N HIS A 93 -5.67 -7.75 18.04
CA HIS A 93 -6.73 -6.87 17.53
C HIS A 93 -6.52 -5.41 17.98
N SER A 94 -5.41 -5.10 18.65
CA SER A 94 -5.02 -3.74 19.00
C SER A 94 -3.77 -3.28 18.26
N GLU A 95 -3.61 -1.96 18.12
CA GLU A 95 -2.41 -1.38 17.53
C GLU A 95 -1.16 -1.71 18.35
N GLU A 96 -1.26 -1.74 19.69
CA GLU A 96 -0.16 -2.09 20.59
C GLU A 96 0.34 -3.52 20.36
N GLU A 97 -0.57 -4.47 20.19
CA GLU A 97 -0.23 -5.86 19.89
C GLU A 97 0.43 -6.00 18.51
N TYR A 98 -0.08 -5.30 17.50
CA TYR A 98 0.55 -5.25 16.18
C TYR A 98 1.93 -4.60 16.21
N VAL A 99 2.16 -3.61 17.08
CA VAL A 99 3.50 -3.04 17.28
C VAL A 99 4.46 -4.11 17.81
N LEU A 100 4.06 -4.96 18.75
CA LEU A 100 4.91 -6.04 19.25
C LEU A 100 5.25 -7.05 18.15
N ILE A 101 4.25 -7.48 17.37
CA ILE A 101 4.46 -8.38 16.23
C ILE A 101 5.38 -7.71 15.18
N THR A 102 5.14 -6.44 14.85
CA THR A 102 5.94 -5.67 13.88
C THR A 102 7.39 -5.54 14.32
N ARG A 103 7.66 -5.23 15.59
CA ARG A 103 9.02 -5.17 16.13
C ARG A 103 9.71 -6.52 16.06
N HIS A 104 9.01 -7.60 16.41
CA HIS A 104 9.56 -8.95 16.26
C HIS A 104 9.91 -9.29 14.81
N LEU A 105 9.03 -8.95 13.86
CA LEU A 105 9.28 -9.13 12.43
C LEU A 105 10.41 -8.25 11.90
N LYS A 106 10.57 -7.03 12.42
CA LYS A 106 11.69 -6.14 12.06
C LYS A 106 13.05 -6.79 12.36
N VAL A 107 13.17 -7.46 13.51
CA VAL A 107 14.37 -8.23 13.86
C VAL A 107 14.54 -9.43 12.94
N ARG A 108 13.45 -10.20 12.72
CA ARG A 108 13.48 -11.41 11.89
C ARG A 108 13.86 -11.12 10.43
N TYR A 109 13.40 -10.01 9.88
CA TYR A 109 13.64 -9.58 8.50
C TYR A 109 14.66 -8.43 8.42
N ALA A 110 15.56 -8.34 9.41
CA ALA A 110 16.60 -7.30 9.48
C ALA A 110 17.58 -7.30 8.30
N ASN A 111 17.62 -8.37 7.51
CA ASN A 111 18.43 -8.48 6.29
C ASN A 111 17.73 -7.93 5.04
N LEU A 112 16.46 -7.55 5.13
CA LEU A 112 15.71 -6.86 4.08
C LEU A 112 15.72 -5.36 4.35
N ASP A 113 15.51 -4.59 3.30
CA ASP A 113 15.52 -3.13 3.37
C ASP A 113 14.13 -2.63 3.79
N ALA A 114 13.08 -3.37 3.41
CA ALA A 114 11.69 -3.08 3.73
C ALA A 114 10.80 -4.32 3.86
N VAL A 115 9.73 -4.21 4.67
CA VAL A 115 8.68 -5.24 4.78
C VAL A 115 7.30 -4.59 4.84
N SER A 116 6.33 -5.10 4.08
CA SER A 116 4.90 -4.75 4.18
C SER A 116 4.16 -5.92 4.81
N ILE A 117 3.23 -5.64 5.72
CA ILE A 117 2.54 -6.66 6.51
C ILE A 117 1.04 -6.37 6.46
N GLU A 118 0.26 -7.41 6.24
CA GLU A 118 -1.19 -7.42 6.41
C GLU A 118 -1.56 -8.40 7.53
N PHE A 119 -2.38 -7.95 8.49
CA PHE A 119 -2.88 -8.76 9.59
C PHE A 119 -4.31 -9.19 9.33
N ILE A 120 -4.56 -10.48 9.45
CA ILE A 120 -5.90 -11.09 9.36
C ILE A 120 -6.16 -12.01 10.55
N ASP A 121 -7.43 -12.34 10.79
CA ASP A 121 -7.83 -13.41 11.71
C ASP A 121 -8.63 -14.47 10.95
N LEU A 122 -8.02 -15.65 10.74
CA LEU A 122 -8.65 -16.78 10.06
C LEU A 122 -9.91 -17.28 10.77
N ARG A 123 -10.01 -17.10 12.09
CA ARG A 123 -11.18 -17.53 12.89
C ARG A 123 -12.35 -16.58 12.75
N GLN A 124 -12.09 -15.34 12.36
CA GLN A 124 -13.11 -14.30 12.13
C GLN A 124 -13.37 -14.10 10.63
N ALA A 125 -13.49 -15.19 9.89
CA ALA A 125 -13.83 -15.18 8.47
C ALA A 125 -12.88 -14.33 7.60
N LEU A 126 -11.56 -14.40 7.87
CA LEU A 126 -10.54 -13.64 7.14
C LEU A 126 -10.70 -12.12 7.26
N ARG A 127 -11.22 -11.64 8.40
CA ARG A 127 -11.33 -10.20 8.63
C ARG A 127 -9.94 -9.57 8.59
N TYR A 128 -9.78 -8.56 7.74
CA TYR A 128 -8.61 -7.68 7.73
C TYR A 128 -8.66 -6.82 8.99
N ASN A 129 -7.60 -6.88 9.80
CA ASN A 129 -7.57 -6.24 11.10
C ASN A 129 -6.53 -5.11 11.19
N GLY A 130 -5.72 -4.90 10.15
CA GLY A 130 -4.70 -3.86 10.10
C GLY A 130 -3.49 -4.23 9.26
N GLY A 131 -2.48 -3.39 9.31
CA GLY A 131 -1.22 -3.62 8.61
C GLY A 131 -0.05 -2.86 9.22
N ALA A 132 1.14 -3.21 8.76
CA ALA A 132 2.37 -2.54 9.16
C ALA A 132 3.36 -2.42 8.01
N LEU A 133 4.17 -1.38 8.07
CA LEU A 133 5.28 -1.11 7.15
C LEU A 133 6.55 -1.04 7.99
N ILE A 134 7.59 -1.77 7.59
CA ILE A 134 8.91 -1.76 8.22
C ILE A 134 9.90 -1.17 7.23
N PHE A 135 10.66 -0.18 7.71
CA PHE A 135 11.73 0.52 7.00
C PHE A 135 13.02 0.21 7.73
N ASN A 136 13.82 -0.73 7.22
CA ASN A 136 15.08 -1.10 7.86
C ASN A 136 16.22 -0.19 7.43
N THR A 137 16.13 0.36 6.22
CA THR A 137 17.19 1.19 5.62
C THR A 137 16.57 2.34 4.83
N THR A 138 17.41 3.32 4.48
CA THR A 138 17.00 4.45 3.62
C THR A 138 16.57 3.98 2.22
N ALA A 139 17.16 2.91 1.68
CA ALA A 139 16.71 2.29 0.44
C ALA A 139 15.30 1.67 0.60
N GLY A 140 15.04 1.05 1.74
CA GLY A 140 13.72 0.53 2.11
C GLY A 140 12.60 1.58 2.14
N VAL A 141 12.92 2.80 2.55
CA VAL A 141 12.00 3.94 2.53
C VAL A 141 11.52 4.26 1.11
N GLY A 142 12.46 4.34 0.15
CA GLY A 142 12.13 4.51 -1.27
C GLY A 142 11.39 3.31 -1.85
N TYR A 143 11.74 2.09 -1.42
CA TYR A 143 11.07 0.85 -1.83
C TYR A 143 9.57 0.84 -1.43
N ILE A 144 9.21 1.33 -0.24
CA ILE A 144 7.80 1.39 0.17
C ILE A 144 7.07 2.62 -0.42
N GLY A 145 7.80 3.60 -0.95
CA GLY A 145 7.24 4.80 -1.59
C GLY A 145 7.17 6.03 -0.67
N TYR A 146 7.94 6.05 0.41
CA TYR A 146 8.06 7.18 1.33
C TYR A 146 9.16 8.16 0.88
N PHE A 147 8.98 8.79 -0.28
CA PHE A 147 10.04 9.58 -0.94
C PHE A 147 10.59 10.78 -0.14
N HIS A 148 9.86 11.24 0.89
CA HIS A 148 10.30 12.33 1.77
C HIS A 148 11.05 11.86 3.04
N GLY A 149 11.27 10.56 3.20
CA GLY A 149 11.90 9.97 4.37
C GLY A 149 10.95 9.08 5.18
N PRO A 150 11.48 8.32 6.17
CA PRO A 150 10.66 7.45 7.00
C PRO A 150 9.65 8.27 7.82
N PRO A 151 8.47 7.71 8.13
CA PRO A 151 7.44 8.43 8.89
C PRO A 151 7.84 8.74 10.34
N ASN A 152 8.85 8.06 10.87
CA ASN A 152 9.41 8.26 12.20
C ASN A 152 10.83 7.66 12.28
N ASN A 153 11.51 7.87 13.40
CA ASN A 153 12.85 7.33 13.66
C ASN A 153 12.85 5.86 14.13
N LYS A 154 11.68 5.24 14.35
CA LYS A 154 11.56 3.84 14.79
C LYS A 154 11.71 2.85 13.62
N GLY A 155 11.55 3.32 12.39
CA GLY A 155 11.69 2.49 11.20
C GLY A 155 10.53 1.52 11.02
N TYR A 156 9.34 1.87 11.51
CA TYR A 156 8.09 1.17 11.19
C TYR A 156 6.85 2.07 11.38
N TYR A 157 5.75 1.73 10.72
CA TYR A 157 4.42 2.33 10.89
C TYR A 157 3.40 1.20 11.02
N VAL A 158 2.46 1.32 11.95
CA VAL A 158 1.44 0.30 12.25
C VAL A 158 0.08 0.99 12.25
N LYS A 159 -0.95 0.28 11.79
CA LYS A 159 -2.33 0.74 11.83
C LYS A 159 -3.28 -0.43 12.04
N ALA A 160 -4.13 -0.33 13.06
CA ALA A 160 -5.29 -1.20 13.21
C ALA A 160 -6.50 -0.67 12.41
N THR A 161 -7.42 -1.55 12.03
CA THR A 161 -8.74 -1.15 11.53
C THR A 161 -9.77 -1.13 12.65
N ASP A 162 -10.66 -0.13 12.61
CA ASP A 162 -11.78 0.05 13.54
C ASP A 162 -12.87 -1.05 13.43
#